data_AF-A0A3N5ZSZ3-F1
#
_entry.id   AF-A0A3N5ZSZ3-F1
#
_cell.length_a   1.000
_cell.length_b   1.000
_cell.length_c   1.000
_cell.angle_alpha   90.00
_cell.angle_beta   90.00
_cell.angle_gamma   90.00
#
_symmetry.space_group_name_H-M   'P 1'
#
loop_
_entity.id
_entity.type
_entity.pdbx_description
1 polymer ?
#
loop_
_entity_poly.entity_id
_entity_poly.type
_entity_poly.pdbx_seq_one_letter_code
_entity_poly.pdbx_strand_id
1 'polypeptide(L)'
;MKEFKVTYFFDKEHYVRRFIFMESQEEAENLIQRERDQYISFMDNRGIYHELNTEKVRMIQISEYHRVDKTKKEKETYNQDYNFYS
;
A
#
# COMPACT_ATOMS: atom_id res chain seq x y z
N MET A 1 -8.99 8.69 -9.77
CA MET A 1 -7.94 7.74 -9.34
C MET A 1 -7.54 7.90 -7.87
N LYS A 2 -7.88 6.89 -7.08
CA LYS A 2 -7.48 6.70 -5.69
C LYS A 2 -6.35 5.68 -5.62
N GLU A 3 -5.47 5.81 -4.63
CA GLU A 3 -4.42 4.84 -4.37
C GLU A 3 -4.92 3.81 -3.35
N PHE A 4 -4.72 2.52 -3.62
CA PHE A 4 -5.05 1.44 -2.71
C PHE A 4 -3.79 0.67 -2.35
N LYS A 5 -3.62 0.41 -1.05
CA LYS A 5 -2.58 -0.49 -0.54
C LYS A 5 -3.17 -1.88 -0.41
N VAL A 6 -2.60 -2.82 -1.16
CA VAL A 6 -2.91 -4.25 -1.10
C VAL A 6 -1.79 -4.96 -0.34
N THR A 7 -2.14 -5.74 0.69
CA THR A 7 -1.18 -6.55 1.45
C THR A 7 -1.54 -8.02 1.35
N TYR A 8 -0.62 -8.82 0.81
CA TYR A 8 -0.72 -10.27 0.67
C TYR A 8 0.05 -10.92 1.82
N PHE A 9 -0.63 -11.67 2.69
CA PHE A 9 -0.02 -12.36 3.82
C PHE A 9 0.14 -13.86 3.52
N PHE A 10 1.37 -14.36 3.62
CA PHE A 10 1.67 -15.79 3.55
C PHE A 10 1.67 -16.42 4.95
N ASP A 11 2.14 -15.66 5.94
CA ASP A 11 2.05 -15.97 7.36
C ASP A 11 2.13 -14.68 8.21
N LYS A 12 2.55 -14.77 9.48
CA LYS A 12 2.63 -13.62 10.40
C LYS A 12 3.79 -12.68 10.09
N GLU A 13 4.87 -13.18 9.49
CA GLU A 13 6.11 -12.45 9.26
C GLU A 13 6.32 -12.14 7.77
N HIS A 14 5.79 -12.99 6.89
CA HIS A 14 5.94 -12.88 5.44
C HIS A 14 4.71 -12.25 4.81
N TYR A 15 4.88 -11.03 4.31
CA TYR A 15 3.88 -10.33 3.51
C TYR A 15 4.52 -9.49 2.41
N VAL A 16 3.75 -9.25 1.35
CA VAL A 16 4.13 -8.38 0.23
C VAL A 16 3.10 -7.27 0.09
N ARG A 17 3.56 -6.04 -0.21
CA ARG A 17 2.69 -4.88 -0.43
C ARG A 17 2.73 -4.46 -1.89
N ARG A 18 1.56 -4.24 -2.47
CA ARG A 18 1.35 -3.66 -3.79
C ARG A 18 0.52 -2.40 -3.66
N PHE A 19 0.89 -1.35 -4.39
CA PHE A 19 0.08 -0.15 -4.53
C PHE A 19 -0.57 -0.17 -5.91
N ILE A 20 -1.90 0.02 -5.96
CA ILE A 20 -2.68 0.05 -7.20
C ILE A 20 -3.50 1.34 -7.26
N PHE A 21 -3.77 1.83 -8.46
CA PHE A 21 -4.57 3.02 -8.69
C PHE A 21 -5.89 2.62 -9.36
N MET A 22 -7.01 2.90 -8.69
CA MET A 22 -8.37 2.52 -9.14
C MET A 22 -9.36 3.66 -8.85
N GLU A 23 -10.55 3.64 -9.45
CA GLU A 23 -11.57 4.66 -9.17
C GLU A 23 -12.35 4.35 -7.89
N SER A 24 -12.45 3.07 -7.51
CA SER A 24 -13.21 2.66 -6.32
C SER A 24 -12.60 1.43 -5.62
N GLN A 25 -13.07 1.19 -4.38
CA GLN A 25 -12.76 -0.02 -3.61
C GLN A 25 -13.26 -1.28 -4.34
N GLU A 26 -14.44 -1.21 -4.96
CA GLU A 26 -15.04 -2.31 -5.71
C GLU A 26 -14.19 -2.69 -6.93
N GLU A 27 -13.64 -1.71 -7.64
CA GLU A 27 -12.70 -1.98 -8.74
C GLU A 27 -11.41 -2.64 -8.26
N ALA A 28 -10.88 -2.18 -7.11
CA ALA A 28 -9.71 -2.80 -6.49
C ALA A 28 -9.99 -4.25 -6.09
N GLU A 29 -11.14 -4.54 -5.49
CA GLU A 29 -11.56 -5.90 -5.14
C GLU A 29 -11.73 -6.79 -6.37
N ASN A 30 -12.38 -6.27 -7.43
CA ASN A 30 -12.55 -6.98 -8.69
C ASN A 30 -11.23 -7.35 -9.36
N LEU A 31 -10.23 -6.45 -9.33
CA LEU A 31 -8.88 -6.78 -9.81
C LEU A 31 -8.29 -7.95 -9.01
N ILE A 32 -8.29 -7.83 -7.68
CA ILE A 32 -7.68 -8.84 -6.81
C ILE A 32 -8.39 -10.19 -6.93
N GLN A 33 -9.71 -10.22 -7.11
CA GLN A 33 -10.45 -11.45 -7.35
C GLN A 33 -10.07 -12.12 -8.67
N ARG A 34 -9.87 -11.36 -9.74
CA ARG A 34 -9.42 -11.91 -11.04
C ARG A 34 -8.00 -12.45 -10.96
N GLU A 35 -7.16 -11.86 -10.13
CA GLU A 35 -5.78 -12.28 -9.87
C GLU A 35 -5.66 -13.49 -8.90
N ARG A 36 -6.78 -14.00 -8.36
CA ARG A 36 -6.74 -15.18 -7.50
C ARG A 36 -6.32 -16.43 -8.26
N ASP A 37 -5.67 -17.30 -7.51
CA ASP A 37 -5.22 -18.63 -7.93
C ASP A 37 -4.28 -18.62 -9.15
N GLN A 38 -3.41 -17.61 -9.25
CA GLN A 38 -2.43 -17.49 -10.33
C GLN A 38 -1.15 -16.76 -9.91
N TYR A 39 -0.13 -16.77 -10.77
CA TYR A 39 1.04 -15.94 -10.59
C TYR A 39 0.76 -14.50 -11.00
N ILE A 40 1.16 -13.56 -10.14
CA ILE A 40 1.19 -12.14 -10.47
C ILE A 40 2.60 -11.60 -10.33
N SER A 41 2.91 -10.59 -11.14
CA SER A 41 4.17 -9.86 -11.04
C SER A 41 3.94 -8.36 -11.11
N PHE A 42 4.69 -7.60 -10.32
CA PHE A 42 4.63 -6.14 -10.33
C PHE A 42 5.93 -5.52 -9.82
N MET A 43 6.15 -4.27 -10.20
CA MET A 43 7.24 -3.44 -9.68
C MET A 43 6.71 -2.56 -8.55
N ASP A 44 7.42 -2.48 -7.44
CA ASP A 44 7.09 -1.51 -6.40
C ASP A 44 7.67 -0.12 -6.72
N ASN A 45 7.36 0.86 -5.86
CA ASN A 45 7.85 2.24 -6.02
C ASN A 45 9.36 2.41 -5.78
N ARG A 46 10.05 1.38 -5.30
CA ARG A 46 11.52 1.34 -5.14
C ARG A 46 12.20 0.68 -6.33
N GLY A 47 11.43 0.21 -7.33
CA GLY A 47 11.95 -0.51 -8.48
C GLY A 47 12.29 -1.97 -8.19
N ILE A 48 11.74 -2.56 -7.13
CA ILE A 48 11.92 -3.98 -6.82
C ILE A 48 10.84 -4.77 -7.56
N TYR A 49 11.27 -5.80 -8.29
CA TYR A 49 10.38 -6.78 -8.93
C TYR A 49 9.87 -7.78 -7.91
N HIS A 50 8.55 -7.91 -7.82
CA HIS A 50 7.88 -8.92 -7.02
C HIS A 50 7.15 -9.87 -7.95
N GLU A 51 7.32 -11.17 -7.72
CA GLU A 51 6.53 -12.24 -8.34
C GLU A 51 6.04 -13.18 -7.23
N LEU A 52 4.75 -13.50 -7.24
CA LEU A 52 4.18 -14.42 -6.26
C LEU A 52 3.00 -15.21 -6.83
N ASN A 53 2.83 -16.44 -6.33
CA ASN A 53 1.64 -17.24 -6.55
C ASN A 53 0.56 -16.87 -5.53
N THR A 54 -0.57 -16.33 -6.00
CA THR A 54 -1.68 -15.89 -5.14
C THR A 54 -2.43 -17.05 -4.48
N GLU A 55 -2.35 -18.29 -4.99
CA GLU A 55 -2.92 -19.49 -4.35
C GLU A 55 -2.35 -19.72 -2.94
N LYS A 56 -1.10 -19.31 -2.70
CA LYS A 56 -0.41 -19.51 -1.41
C LYS A 56 -0.70 -18.39 -0.41
N VAL A 57 -1.42 -17.35 -0.82
CA VAL A 57 -1.75 -16.22 0.04
C VAL A 57 -2.90 -16.60 0.96
N ARG A 58 -2.72 -16.40 2.27
CA ARG A 58 -3.72 -16.76 3.29
C ARG A 58 -4.73 -15.65 3.54
N MET A 59 -4.31 -14.41 3.41
CA MET A 59 -5.15 -13.23 3.64
C MET A 59 -4.71 -12.12 2.69
N ILE A 60 -5.69 -11.43 2.11
CA ILE A 60 -5.47 -10.19 1.37
C ILE A 60 -6.20 -9.07 2.08
N GLN A 61 -5.50 -7.97 2.36
CA GLN A 61 -6.09 -6.73 2.85
C GLN A 61 -6.01 -5.66 1.78
N ILE A 62 -7.11 -4.96 1.56
CA ILE A 62 -7.21 -3.82 0.63
C ILE A 62 -7.73 -2.63 1.42
N SER A 63 -7.03 -1.50 1.34
CA SER A 63 -7.42 -0.26 2.00
C SER A 63 -7.04 0.94 1.14
N GLU A 64 -7.91 1.95 1.04
CA GLU A 64 -7.55 3.24 0.45
C GLU A 64 -6.34 3.82 1.20
N TYR A 65 -5.32 4.22 0.45
CA TYR A 65 -4.07 4.72 0.98
C TYR A 65 -4.06 6.24 0.91
N HIS A 66 -4.22 6.86 2.08
CA HIS A 66 -4.04 8.30 2.22
C HIS A 66 -2.57 8.58 2.51
N ARG A 67 -1.83 9.04 1.50
CA ARG A 67 -0.45 9.45 1.66
C ARG A 67 -0.37 10.58 2.68
N VAL A 68 0.23 10.32 3.83
CA VAL A 68 0.51 11.37 4.81
C VAL A 68 1.72 12.15 4.31
N ASP A 69 1.52 13.40 3.91
CA ASP A 69 2.60 14.33 3.58
C ASP A 69 3.45 14.59 4.82
N LYS A 70 4.57 13.86 4.94
CA LYS A 70 5.54 14.05 6.02
C LYS A 70 6.20 15.43 6.00
N THR A 71 6.20 16.11 4.86
CA THR A 71 6.70 17.48 4.69
C THR A 71 5.86 18.54 5.39
N LYS A 72 4.59 18.27 5.72
CA LYS A 72 3.77 19.17 6.54
C LYS A 72 4.06 19.03 8.03
N LYS A 73 4.30 17.80 8.50
CA LYS A 73 4.63 17.53 9.92
C LYS A 73 5.94 18.19 10.35
N GLU A 74 6.97 18.16 9.51
CA GLU A 74 8.23 18.85 9.82
C GLU A 74 8.06 20.37 9.96
N LYS A 75 7.20 21.01 9.15
CA LYS A 75 6.91 22.45 9.26
C LYS A 75 6.12 22.81 10.51
N GLU A 76 5.20 21.96 10.95
CA GLU A 76 4.43 22.18 12.18
C GLU A 76 5.31 22.02 13.42
N THR A 77 6.17 20.99 13.46
CA THR A 77 7.13 20.79 14.56
C THR A 77 8.15 21.94 14.64
N TYR A 78 8.68 22.39 13.49
CA TYR A 78 9.65 23.50 13.45
C TYR A 78 9.04 24.83 13.94
N ASN A 79 7.77 25.11 13.62
CA ASN A 79 7.08 26.31 14.10
C ASN A 79 6.67 26.22 15.58
N GLN A 80 6.47 25.02 16.12
CA GLN A 80 6.12 24.82 17.53
C GLN A 80 7.34 24.99 18.44
N ASP A 81 8.51 24.50 18.01
CA ASP A 81 9.78 24.69 18.73
C ASP A 81 10.21 26.16 18.73
N TYR A 82 10.03 26.91 17.63
CA TYR A 82 10.37 28.34 17.57
C TYR A 82 9.52 29.23 18.50
N ASN A 83 8.25 28.88 18.74
CA ASN A 83 7.36 29.63 19.63
C ASN A 83 7.58 29.33 21.12
N PHE A 84 8.38 28.32 21.47
CA PHE A 84 8.69 27.99 22.86
C PHE A 84 9.96 28.71 23.36
N TYR A 85 10.78 29.23 22.45
CA TYR A 85 12.00 29.99 22.74
C TYR A 85 11.85 31.51 22.54
N SER A 86 10.62 32.01 22.33
CA SER A 86 10.30 33.43 22.17
C SER A 86 9.57 34.01 23.37
#